data_AF-B9M1L1-F1
#
_entry.id   AF-B9M1L1-F1
#
_cell.length_a   1.000
_cell.length_b   1.000
_cell.length_c   1.000
_cell.angle_alpha   90.00
_cell.angle_beta   90.00
_cell.angle_gamma   90.00
#
_symmetry.space_group_name_H-M   'P 1'
#
loop_
_entity.id
_entity.type
_entity.pdbx_description
1 polymer ?
#
loop_
_entity_poly.entity_id
_entity_poly.type
_entity_poly.pdbx_seq_one_letter_code
_entity_poly.pdbx_strand_id
1 'polypeptide(L)'
;MIFSISCIRDIVGYRIDVQVKAEGSEAITLVSTSYEGSSLADDQLSPPEVQYQRIFSQVGGYTPGVERTVKVTATTDAGKQKTASKRWQD
;
A
#
# COMPACT_ATOMS: atom_id res chain seq x y z
N MET A 1 13.15 -4.69 -0.16
CA MET A 1 12.09 -3.77 -0.57
C MET A 1 11.96 -2.64 0.42
N ILE A 2 11.89 -1.43 -0.11
CA ILE A 2 11.63 -0.21 0.65
C ILE A 2 10.19 0.19 0.36
N PHE A 3 9.43 0.49 1.42
CA PHE A 3 8.04 0.91 1.33
C PHE A 3 7.92 2.36 1.77
N SER A 4 7.17 3.16 1.01
CA SER A 4 6.73 4.49 1.42
C SER A 4 5.22 4.53 1.37
N ILE A 5 4.60 4.87 2.50
CA ILE A 5 3.16 4.96 2.65
C ILE A 5 2.84 6.33 3.24
N SER A 6 2.09 7.14 2.48
CA SER A 6 1.60 8.44 2.92
C SER A 6 0.09 8.41 3.00
N CYS A 7 -0.46 8.90 4.11
CA CYS A 7 -1.89 9.01 4.33
C CYS A 7 -2.16 10.48 4.61
N ILE A 8 -2.98 11.11 3.78
CA ILE A 8 -3.31 12.53 3.86
C ILE A 8 -4.82 12.64 3.90
N ARG A 9 -5.35 13.48 4.78
CA ARG A 9 -6.78 13.77 4.81
C ARG A 9 -7.19 14.44 3.50
N ASP A 10 -8.24 13.92 2.88
CA ASP A 10 -8.84 14.47 1.66
C ASP A 10 -10.20 15.12 2.00
N ILE A 11 -10.87 15.75 1.03
CA ILE A 11 -12.22 16.32 1.20
C ILE A 11 -13.20 15.25 1.69
N VAL A 12 -13.05 14.03 1.16
CA VAL A 12 -13.80 12.83 1.57
C VAL A 12 -12.77 11.75 1.90
N GLY A 13 -12.77 11.25 3.14
CA GLY A 13 -11.87 10.19 3.58
C GLY A 13 -10.38 10.56 3.52
N TYR A 14 -9.57 9.61 3.09
CA TYR A 14 -8.12 9.76 2.98
C TYR A 14 -7.63 9.50 1.56
N ARG A 15 -6.61 10.26 1.17
CA ARG A 15 -5.72 9.91 0.09
C ARG A 15 -4.57 9.07 0.64
N ILE A 16 -4.35 7.91 0.03
CA ILE A 16 -3.25 7.01 0.37
C ILE A 16 -2.33 6.86 -0.83
N ASP A 17 -1.09 7.30 -0.67
CA ASP A 17 -0.04 7.16 -1.66
C ASP A 17 0.87 6.00 -1.23
N VAL A 18 0.94 4.96 -2.05
CA VAL A 18 1.76 3.76 -1.86
C VAL A 18 2.88 3.77 -2.88
N GLN A 19 4.11 3.59 -2.40
CA GLN A 19 5.27 3.30 -3.24
C GLN A 19 6.01 2.08 -2.69
N VAL A 20 6.41 1.20 -3.59
CA VAL A 20 7.25 0.03 -3.28
C VAL A 20 8.43 0.06 -4.23
N LYS A 21 9.64 -0.06 -3.68
CA LYS A 21 10.87 -0.19 -4.45
C LYS A 21 11.56 -1.50 -4.11
N ALA A 22 11.87 -2.30 -5.12
CA ALA A 22 12.66 -3.51 -4.96
C ALA A 22 14.11 -3.17 -4.57
N GLU A 23 14.77 -4.09 -3.86
CA GLU A 23 16.18 -3.93 -3.48
C GLU A 23 17.02 -5.06 -4.08
N GLY A 24 18.27 -4.76 -4.45
CA GLY A 24 19.16 -5.73 -5.07
C GLY A 24 18.65 -6.18 -6.44
N SER A 25 18.58 -7.51 -6.64
CA SER A 25 18.10 -8.15 -7.87
C SER A 25 16.65 -8.63 -7.78
N GLU A 26 15.89 -8.21 -6.76
CA GLU A 26 14.47 -8.57 -6.63
C GLU A 26 13.61 -7.80 -7.66
N ALA A 27 12.54 -8.42 -8.15
CA ALA A 27 11.48 -7.75 -8.91
C ALA A 27 10.11 -7.97 -8.24
N ILE A 28 9.19 -7.03 -8.39
CA ILE A 28 7.84 -7.05 -7.83
C ILE A 28 6.90 -7.68 -8.85
N THR A 29 6.11 -8.66 -8.42
CA THR A 29 5.12 -9.36 -9.26
C THR A 29 3.68 -9.10 -8.83
N LEU A 30 3.46 -8.74 -7.57
CA LEU A 30 2.14 -8.45 -7.01
C LEU A 30 2.27 -7.43 -5.90
N VAL A 31 1.38 -6.44 -5.87
CA VAL A 31 1.20 -5.54 -4.71
C VAL A 31 -0.26 -5.56 -4.27
N SER A 32 -0.49 -6.06 -3.06
CA SER A 32 -1.79 -6.08 -2.39
C SER A 32 -1.86 -4.96 -1.36
N THR A 33 -2.87 -4.11 -1.44
CA THR A 33 -3.12 -3.03 -0.47
C THR A 33 -4.45 -3.25 0.23
N SER A 34 -4.48 -3.17 1.55
CA SER A 34 -5.69 -3.25 2.35
C SER A 34 -5.80 -2.11 3.36
N TYR A 35 -7.04 -1.68 3.62
CA TYR A 35 -7.40 -0.66 4.60
C TYR A 35 -8.33 -1.27 5.64
N GLU A 36 -7.92 -1.20 6.91
CA GLU A 36 -8.68 -1.77 8.05
C GLU A 36 -9.07 -3.24 7.83
N GLY A 37 -8.23 -4.01 7.14
CA GLY A 37 -8.47 -5.43 6.82
C GLY A 37 -9.28 -5.67 5.55
N SER A 38 -9.87 -4.65 4.93
CA SER A 38 -10.57 -4.75 3.65
C SER A 38 -9.61 -4.53 2.48
N SER A 39 -9.67 -5.37 1.43
CA SER A 39 -8.83 -5.18 0.24
C SER A 39 -9.22 -3.89 -0.49
N LEU A 40 -8.22 -3.05 -0.78
CA LEU A 40 -8.37 -1.90 -1.68
C LEU A 40 -8.00 -2.29 -3.11
N ALA A 41 -6.95 -3.09 -3.27
CA ALA A 41 -6.50 -3.57 -4.57
C ALA A 41 -5.48 -4.71 -4.45
N ASP A 42 -5.43 -5.51 -5.51
CA ASP A 42 -4.45 -6.56 -5.75
C ASP A 42 -3.88 -6.38 -7.17
N ASP A 43 -2.73 -5.71 -7.28
CA ASP A 43 -2.12 -5.35 -8.56
C ASP A 43 -1.06 -6.35 -8.98
N GLN A 44 -1.38 -7.15 -10.00
CA GLN A 44 -0.42 -8.05 -10.62
C GLN A 44 0.40 -7.30 -11.68
N LEU A 45 1.73 -7.37 -11.56
CA LEU A 45 2.68 -6.74 -12.48
C LEU A 45 3.22 -7.79 -13.44
N SER A 46 2.89 -7.61 -14.72
CA SER A 46 3.36 -8.46 -15.82
C SER A 46 3.72 -7.58 -17.01
N PRO A 47 5.02 -7.37 -17.30
CA PRO A 47 6.18 -8.02 -16.68
C PRO A 47 6.43 -7.56 -15.22
N PRO A 48 7.25 -8.31 -14.44
CA PRO A 48 7.66 -7.87 -13.10
C PRO A 48 8.43 -6.54 -13.14
N GLU A 49 8.23 -5.69 -12.12
CA GLU A 49 8.82 -4.34 -12.07
C GLU A 49 9.67 -4.11 -10.81
N VAL A 50 10.68 -3.25 -10.89
CA VAL A 50 11.53 -2.89 -9.73
C VAL A 50 10.96 -1.76 -8.89
N GLN A 51 9.91 -1.08 -9.39
CA GLN A 51 9.23 0.00 -8.73
C GLN A 51 7.72 -0.14 -8.96
N TYR A 52 6.94 0.21 -7.95
CA TYR A 52 5.50 0.30 -8.04
C TYR A 52 5.03 1.56 -7.32
N GLN A 53 4.03 2.23 -7.88
CA GLN A 53 3.34 3.34 -7.24
C GLN A 53 1.85 3.28 -7.52
N ARG A 54 1.05 3.53 -6.48
CA ARG A 54 -0.40 3.68 -6.62
C ARG A 54 -0.93 4.73 -5.66
N ILE A 55 -1.95 5.45 -6.11
CA ILE A 55 -2.68 6.43 -5.33
C ILE A 55 -4.11 5.93 -5.19
N PHE A 56 -4.60 5.90 -3.96
CA PHE A 56 -6.00 5.66 -3.64
C PHE A 56 -6.60 6.97 -3.12
N SER A 57 -7.72 7.39 -3.69
CA SER A 57 -8.44 8.57 -3.23
C SER A 57 -9.72 8.15 -2.52
N GLN A 58 -10.21 8.98 -1.61
CA GLN A 58 -11.48 8.77 -0.92
C GLN A 58 -11.58 7.43 -0.16
N VAL A 59 -10.48 7.00 0.45
CA VAL A 59 -10.45 5.77 1.25
C VAL A 59 -11.05 6.02 2.63
N GLY A 60 -12.01 5.18 3.02
CA GLY A 60 -12.60 5.20 4.35
C GLY A 60 -13.37 6.48 4.67
N GLY A 61 -13.37 6.86 5.94
CA GLY A 61 -14.06 8.04 6.45
C GLY A 61 -13.32 8.64 7.65
N TYR A 62 -13.83 9.76 8.16
CA TYR A 62 -13.25 10.46 9.30
C TYR A 62 -14.15 10.29 10.53
N THR A 63 -13.61 9.69 11.58
CA THR A 63 -14.25 9.53 12.87
C THR A 63 -13.25 9.91 13.97
N PRO A 64 -13.43 11.05 14.67
CA PRO A 64 -12.47 11.52 15.66
C PRO A 64 -12.06 10.44 16.67
N GLY A 65 -10.75 10.29 16.85
CA GLY A 65 -10.18 9.37 17.83
C GLY A 65 -10.07 7.91 17.37
N VAL A 66 -10.56 7.56 16.18
CA VAL A 66 -10.41 6.21 15.62
C VAL A 66 -9.00 6.02 15.07
N GLU A 67 -8.35 4.91 15.46
CA GLU A 67 -7.08 4.48 14.86
C GLU A 67 -7.37 3.82 13.51
N ARG A 68 -6.66 4.29 12.48
CA ARG A 68 -6.70 3.75 11.12
C ARG A 68 -5.43 3.00 10.82
N THR A 69 -5.54 1.99 9.95
CA THR A 69 -4.39 1.24 9.46
C THR A 69 -4.54 0.93 7.97
N VAL A 70 -3.45 1.16 7.22
CA VAL A 70 -3.27 0.62 5.87
C VAL A 70 -2.11 -0.36 5.87
N LYS A 71 -2.25 -1.46 5.14
CA LYS A 71 -1.24 -2.50 4.97
C LYS A 71 -0.96 -2.70 3.49
N VAL A 72 0.32 -2.78 3.14
CA VAL A 72 0.80 -3.04 1.79
C VAL A 72 1.66 -4.29 1.84
N THR A 73 1.35 -5.28 1.00
CA THR A 73 2.14 -6.51 0.83
C THR A 73 2.61 -6.59 -0.60
N ALA A 74 3.91 -6.66 -0.81
CA ALA A 74 4.51 -6.89 -2.12
C ALA A 74 5.05 -8.32 -2.19
N THR A 75 4.84 -8.99 -3.32
CA THR A 75 5.39 -10.31 -3.63
C THR A 75 6.48 -10.16 -4.67
N THR A 76 7.60 -10.85 -4.45
CA THR A 76 8.73 -10.86 -5.40
C THR A 76 8.50 -11.88 -6.52
N ASP A 77 9.32 -11.80 -7.56
CA ASP A 77 9.51 -12.85 -8.59
C ASP A 77 9.88 -14.22 -8.01
N ALA A 78 10.66 -14.26 -6.93
CA ALA A 78 10.94 -15.48 -6.16
C ALA A 78 9.76 -15.96 -5.28
N GLY A 79 8.58 -15.33 -5.35
CA GLY A 79 7.40 -15.66 -4.54
C GLY A 79 7.48 -15.21 -3.07
N LYS A 80 8.50 -14.45 -2.67
CA LYS A 80 8.67 -13.97 -1.29
C LYS A 80 7.78 -12.76 -1.04
N GLN A 81 7.02 -12.79 0.04
CA GLN A 81 6.21 -11.66 0.47
C GLN A 81 6.95 -10.76 1.46
N LYS A 82 6.81 -9.44 1.29
CA LYS A 82 7.25 -8.42 2.23
C LYS A 82 6.09 -7.45 2.49
N THR A 83 5.93 -7.05 3.74
CA THR A 83 4.79 -6.24 4.17
C THR A 83 5.26 -5.00 4.91
N ALA A 84 4.57 -3.89 4.67
CA ALA A 84 4.64 -2.69 5.49
C ALA A 84 3.23 -2.23 5.86
N SER A 85 3.11 -1.50 6.96
CA SER A 85 1.85 -0.90 7.38
C SER A 85 2.07 0.50 7.95
N LYS A 86 1.07 1.36 7.79
CA LYS A 86 1.02 2.68 8.42
C LYS A 86 -0.24 2.78 9.26
N ARG A 87 -0.07 3.29 10.48
CA ARG A 87 -1.14 3.59 11.42
C ARG A 87 -1.19 5.07 11.70
N TRP A 88 -2.37 5.61 11.88
CA TRP A 88 -2.60 6.99 12.29
C TRP A 88 -3.92 7.09 13.05
N GLN A 89 -4.11 8.18 13.77
CA GLN A 89 -5.41 8.51 14.35
C GLN A 89 -6.04 9.60 13.50
N ASP A 90 -7.36 9.51 13.31
CA ASP A 90 -8.14 10.52 12.59
C ASP A 90 -8.00 11.92 13.20
#